data_AF-A0A851GAB2-F1
#
_entry.id   AF-A0A851GAB2-F1
#
_cell.length_a   1.000
_cell.length_b   1.000
_cell.length_c   1.000
_cell.angle_alpha   90.00
_cell.angle_beta   90.00
_cell.angle_gamma   90.00
#
_symmetry.space_group_name_H-M   'P 1'
#
loop_
_entity.id
_entity.type
_entity.pdbx_description
1 polymer ?
#
loop_
_entity_poly.entity_id
_entity_poly.type
_entity_poly.pdbx_seq_one_letter_code
_entity_poly.pdbx_strand_id
1 'polypeptide(L)'
;MMKSKISISLFLGLAVMPFSVLAEGQTQPTSPRPNILFIACDDMNDWVGFLNGHPDTITPHMDRLAKRGIVFERAYCASPICGPSRASVLTGLKPETSGVYNNKGTYVDYVPDAVTLPKFFKNNGYLVMGAGKINHAMGCVVPDNYHEFGPDAGAIGGPFTWEELNMNPGKKVERKDIAGISDELQSGIVKNVYPGKEIDRGSLKHTLPLNGIDNRTDRPANGYNTFDWGPVTVEDDEMPDGKMASWAKKKLEANYTVPFFMAVGFYRPHQPWYAPQKYFKPFEGKQLALPPTLARDLEDCGEAARQYAHYPWSGSFATVQKYNQWQDAIRGYLASIHFVDAQVGRLLDALDASPYADNTIIVLWSDHGWELGEKEHWGKHSPWEGSMRVPMIIAPPKKMNIASGRSKGLASLLDLYPTLADLCGLSVPKELDGKSLKPVIEGASERVRDHIVTSLGRSTFCIRQGDRKLIRYYDGSEEYYDLEKDPNEFTNLITDAARMKEIEVLRQLAPEDQRYLRLIRYGQYKAVVDKHGKMELFDMLHPKSGIGEHTEVSKSKPEMVNKIKSYLKQYTGNERYLTIPETHSKSE
;
A
#
# COMPACT_ATOMS: atom_id res chain seq x y z
N MET A 1 49.89 -79.75 44.66
CA MET A 1 50.74 -80.54 43.74
C MET A 1 50.26 -80.33 42.31
N MET A 2 51.20 -79.94 41.45
CA MET A 2 51.27 -80.08 39.98
C MET A 2 50.02 -79.93 39.10
N LYS A 3 50.01 -78.80 38.38
CA LYS A 3 49.99 -78.65 36.91
C LYS A 3 49.14 -79.62 36.08
N SER A 4 48.17 -79.06 35.33
CA SER A 4 47.96 -79.45 33.92
C SER A 4 47.59 -78.24 33.07
N LYS A 5 48.41 -78.00 32.04
CA LYS A 5 48.19 -77.05 30.95
C LYS A 5 47.09 -77.58 30.03
N ILE A 6 46.18 -76.72 29.57
CA ILE A 6 45.42 -76.96 28.34
C ILE A 6 45.43 -75.68 27.52
N SER A 7 45.92 -75.81 26.29
CA SER A 7 46.03 -74.78 25.27
C SER A 7 44.69 -74.58 24.56
N ILE A 8 44.34 -73.29 24.43
CA ILE A 8 43.78 -72.58 23.26
C ILE A 8 43.10 -73.43 22.17
N SER A 9 41.79 -73.22 22.02
CA SER A 9 41.14 -73.12 20.71
C SER A 9 40.05 -72.05 20.79
N LEU A 10 40.33 -70.93 20.13
CA LEU A 10 39.48 -69.75 20.01
C LEU A 10 38.45 -70.03 18.90
N PHE A 11 37.17 -70.15 19.25
CA PHE A 11 36.08 -70.05 18.27
C PHE A 11 35.28 -68.79 18.57
N LEU A 12 35.43 -67.79 17.70
CA LEU A 12 34.62 -66.58 17.65
C LEU A 12 33.17 -66.97 17.31
N GLY A 13 32.26 -66.82 18.26
CA GLY A 13 30.82 -66.73 18.02
C GLY A 13 30.38 -65.29 18.27
N LEU A 14 30.18 -64.52 17.20
CA LEU A 14 29.54 -63.21 17.24
C LEU A 14 28.07 -63.38 17.65
N ALA A 15 27.75 -63.00 18.89
CA ALA A 15 26.37 -62.75 19.31
C ALA A 15 26.05 -61.27 19.01
N VAL A 16 25.29 -61.04 17.93
CA VAL A 16 24.71 -59.74 17.59
C VAL A 16 23.57 -59.46 18.58
N MET A 17 23.80 -58.54 19.52
CA MET A 17 22.71 -57.94 20.31
C MET A 17 21.93 -56.97 19.42
N PRO A 18 20.59 -56.98 19.44
CA PRO A 18 19.81 -55.98 18.73
C PRO A 18 19.98 -54.63 19.45
N PHE A 19 20.67 -53.69 18.81
CA PHE A 19 20.63 -52.28 19.18
C PHE A 19 19.19 -51.81 19.02
N SER A 20 18.50 -51.60 20.14
CA SER A 20 17.27 -50.81 20.16
C SER A 20 17.65 -49.38 19.79
N VAL A 21 17.43 -49.01 18.53
CA VAL A 21 17.47 -47.62 18.09
C VAL A 21 16.28 -46.94 18.77
N LEU A 22 16.56 -46.28 19.90
CA LEU A 22 15.69 -45.22 20.40
C LEU A 22 15.61 -44.20 19.28
N ALA A 23 14.44 -44.10 18.65
CA ALA A 23 14.12 -42.99 17.79
C ALA A 23 14.26 -41.73 18.64
N GLU A 24 15.37 -41.00 18.48
CA GLU A 24 15.48 -39.63 18.91
C GLU A 24 14.32 -38.87 18.26
N GLY A 25 13.30 -38.56 19.06
CA GLY A 25 12.29 -37.62 18.65
C GLY A 25 13.02 -36.35 18.23
N GLN A 26 12.94 -35.99 16.95
CA GLN A 26 13.42 -34.71 16.46
C GLN A 26 12.58 -33.63 17.15
N THR A 27 13.01 -33.19 18.34
CA THR A 27 12.60 -31.91 18.88
C THR A 27 13.21 -30.86 17.98
N GLN A 28 12.44 -30.43 16.99
CA GLN A 28 12.78 -29.29 16.14
C GLN A 28 13.11 -28.11 17.05
N PRO A 29 14.26 -27.42 16.85
CA PRO A 29 14.61 -26.29 17.69
C PRO A 29 13.56 -25.20 17.48
N THR A 30 12.65 -25.03 18.43
CA THR A 30 11.77 -23.86 18.45
C THR A 30 12.65 -22.65 18.71
N SER A 31 12.96 -21.88 17.68
CA SER A 31 13.55 -20.55 17.87
C SER A 31 12.71 -19.80 18.93
N PRO A 32 13.32 -19.22 19.97
CA PRO A 32 12.57 -18.52 21.01
C PRO A 32 11.77 -17.34 20.41
N ARG A 33 12.30 -16.75 19.34
CA ARG A 33 11.68 -15.62 18.64
C ARG A 33 10.58 -16.09 17.67
N PRO A 34 9.49 -15.32 17.54
CA PRO A 34 8.42 -15.65 16.61
C PRO A 34 8.82 -15.42 15.15
N ASN A 35 8.20 -16.16 14.25
CA ASN A 35 8.22 -15.87 12.82
C ASN A 35 7.26 -14.72 12.50
N ILE A 36 7.35 -14.18 11.30
CA ILE A 36 6.46 -13.12 10.80
C ILE A 36 5.93 -13.51 9.42
N LEU A 37 4.60 -13.51 9.29
CA LEU A 37 3.89 -13.51 8.00
C LEU A 37 3.29 -12.11 7.79
N PHE A 38 3.86 -11.35 6.86
CA PHE A 38 3.57 -9.94 6.61
C PHE A 38 2.79 -9.80 5.29
N ILE A 39 1.47 -9.71 5.38
CA ILE A 39 0.55 -9.72 4.24
C ILE A 39 0.16 -8.29 3.91
N ALA A 40 0.50 -7.85 2.71
CA ALA A 40 0.12 -6.54 2.17
C ALA A 40 -0.90 -6.72 1.05
N CYS A 41 -1.90 -5.84 1.00
CA CYS A 41 -2.84 -5.75 -0.11
C CYS A 41 -2.87 -4.32 -0.65
N ASP A 42 -2.85 -4.16 -1.96
CA ASP A 42 -2.66 -2.87 -2.62
C ASP A 42 -4.00 -2.17 -2.90
N ASP A 43 -4.11 -0.88 -2.53
CA ASP A 43 -5.30 -0.04 -2.75
C ASP A 43 -6.61 -0.55 -2.07
N MET A 44 -6.52 -1.25 -0.93
CA MET A 44 -7.70 -1.72 -0.19
C MET A 44 -8.15 -0.71 0.85
N ASN A 45 -9.35 -0.18 0.66
CA ASN A 45 -10.02 0.65 1.67
C ASN A 45 -10.62 -0.21 2.80
N ASP A 46 -11.44 0.41 3.64
CA ASP A 46 -12.07 -0.24 4.79
C ASP A 46 -13.29 -1.13 4.45
N TRP A 47 -13.58 -1.40 3.17
CA TRP A 47 -14.70 -2.24 2.70
C TRP A 47 -14.49 -3.75 2.92
N VAL A 48 -14.00 -4.11 4.10
CA VAL A 48 -13.79 -5.47 4.58
C VAL A 48 -14.77 -5.80 5.70
N GLY A 49 -15.11 -7.08 5.83
CA GLY A 49 -16.15 -7.57 6.74
C GLY A 49 -15.87 -7.21 8.20
N PHE A 50 -14.62 -7.41 8.63
CA PHE A 50 -14.22 -7.14 10.00
C PHE A 50 -14.24 -5.65 10.37
N LEU A 51 -14.34 -4.71 9.42
CA LEU A 51 -14.57 -3.29 9.66
C LEU A 51 -16.02 -2.84 9.41
N ASN A 52 -16.87 -3.73 8.90
CA ASN A 52 -18.21 -3.42 8.43
C ASN A 52 -18.24 -2.26 7.41
N GLY A 53 -17.21 -2.11 6.57
CA GLY A 53 -17.08 -0.93 5.71
C GLY A 53 -17.99 -0.92 4.49
N HIS A 54 -18.42 -2.09 4.01
CA HIS A 54 -19.41 -2.19 2.94
C HIS A 54 -20.37 -3.35 3.19
N PRO A 55 -21.71 -3.16 3.09
CA PRO A 55 -22.69 -4.18 3.46
C PRO A 55 -22.63 -5.44 2.58
N ASP A 56 -22.23 -5.29 1.31
CA ASP A 56 -22.13 -6.42 0.38
C ASP A 56 -20.76 -7.11 0.38
N THR A 57 -19.79 -6.69 1.20
CA THR A 57 -18.43 -7.28 1.15
C THR A 57 -18.41 -8.77 1.55
N ILE A 58 -17.51 -9.54 0.95
CA ILE A 58 -17.33 -10.98 1.23
C ILE A 58 -15.85 -11.24 1.52
N THR A 59 -15.51 -11.32 2.81
CA THR A 59 -14.12 -11.51 3.28
C THR A 59 -13.98 -12.50 4.45
N PRO A 60 -14.55 -13.72 4.35
CA PRO A 60 -14.59 -14.66 5.47
C PRO A 60 -13.20 -15.06 6.01
N HIS A 61 -12.15 -15.04 5.20
CA HIS A 61 -10.82 -15.44 5.64
C HIS A 61 -10.09 -14.34 6.42
N MET A 62 -10.21 -13.09 6.01
CA MET A 62 -9.76 -11.92 6.77
C MET A 62 -10.59 -11.77 8.05
N ASP A 63 -11.89 -12.04 8.01
CA ASP A 63 -12.75 -12.06 9.21
C ASP A 63 -12.31 -13.15 10.21
N ARG A 64 -11.89 -14.31 9.70
CA ARG A 64 -11.28 -15.36 10.52
C ARG A 64 -9.97 -14.89 11.14
N LEU A 65 -9.13 -14.14 10.41
CA LEU A 65 -7.91 -13.54 10.96
C LEU A 65 -8.22 -12.48 12.02
N ALA A 66 -9.23 -11.64 11.81
CA ALA A 66 -9.65 -10.63 12.78
C ALA A 66 -10.03 -11.24 14.14
N LYS A 67 -10.65 -12.43 14.14
CA LYS A 67 -10.97 -13.18 15.37
C LYS A 67 -9.74 -13.72 16.11
N ARG A 68 -8.58 -13.78 15.46
CA ARG A 68 -7.31 -14.28 16.02
C ARG A 68 -6.41 -13.18 16.56
N GLY A 69 -6.63 -11.92 16.20
CA GLY A 69 -5.71 -10.83 16.48
C GLY A 69 -6.39 -9.58 17.00
N ILE A 70 -5.65 -8.47 16.91
CA ILE A 70 -6.15 -7.13 17.22
C ILE A 70 -6.50 -6.43 15.93
N VAL A 71 -7.76 -6.06 15.78
CA VAL A 71 -8.24 -5.19 14.69
C VAL A 71 -7.99 -3.74 15.08
N PHE A 72 -7.27 -2.99 14.26
CA PHE A 72 -7.11 -1.55 14.44
C PHE A 72 -8.14 -0.82 13.60
N GLU A 73 -9.19 -0.32 14.24
CA GLU A 73 -10.34 0.29 13.55
C GLU A 73 -9.99 1.66 12.94
N ARG A 74 -8.94 2.30 13.46
CA ARG A 74 -8.49 3.64 13.07
C ARG A 74 -7.02 3.59 12.64
N ALA A 75 -6.73 2.77 11.62
CA ALA A 75 -5.41 2.64 11.00
C ALA A 75 -5.30 3.47 9.72
N TYR A 76 -4.18 4.18 9.54
CA TYR A 76 -3.99 5.14 8.45
C TYR A 76 -2.65 5.00 7.75
N CYS A 77 -2.66 5.20 6.44
CA CYS A 77 -1.46 5.28 5.63
C CYS A 77 -0.63 6.53 5.95
N ALA A 78 0.68 6.46 5.73
CA ALA A 78 1.53 7.65 5.78
C ALA A 78 1.32 8.57 4.57
N SER A 79 0.85 8.01 3.45
CA SER A 79 0.52 8.73 2.22
C SER A 79 -0.51 7.94 1.41
N PRO A 80 -1.53 8.57 0.78
CA PRO A 80 -2.52 7.87 -0.03
C PRO A 80 -2.00 7.58 -1.45
N ILE A 81 -0.73 7.17 -1.54
CA ILE A 81 -0.04 6.76 -2.77
C ILE A 81 0.90 5.61 -2.44
N CYS A 82 0.90 4.57 -3.29
CA CYS A 82 1.68 3.36 -3.07
C CYS A 82 3.17 3.60 -2.73
N GLY A 83 3.87 4.42 -3.51
CA GLY A 83 5.29 4.74 -3.36
C GLY A 83 5.68 5.22 -1.98
N PRO A 84 5.25 6.43 -1.61
CA PRO A 84 5.55 6.99 -0.30
C PRO A 84 5.01 6.14 0.85
N SER A 85 3.81 5.55 0.75
CA SER A 85 3.26 4.74 1.85
C SER A 85 4.10 3.49 2.13
N ARG A 86 4.46 2.75 1.07
CA ARG A 86 5.29 1.54 1.19
C ARG A 86 6.70 1.88 1.62
N ALA A 87 7.27 2.98 1.11
CA ALA A 87 8.55 3.49 1.58
C ALA A 87 8.51 3.79 3.09
N SER A 88 7.42 4.38 3.59
CA SER A 88 7.23 4.65 5.01
C SER A 88 7.12 3.38 5.86
N VAL A 89 6.37 2.37 5.41
CA VAL A 89 6.30 1.08 6.11
C VAL A 89 7.67 0.40 6.19
N LEU A 90 8.41 0.42 5.08
CA LEU A 90 9.67 -0.30 4.98
C LEU A 90 10.81 0.43 5.69
N THR A 91 10.88 1.75 5.61
CA THR A 91 11.96 2.51 6.26
C THR A 91 11.61 2.91 7.71
N GLY A 92 10.32 2.91 8.05
CA GLY A 92 9.82 3.47 9.31
C GLY A 92 9.91 5.00 9.37
N LEU A 93 10.11 5.67 8.24
CA LEU A 93 10.27 7.12 8.13
C LEU A 93 9.05 7.75 7.44
N LYS A 94 8.53 8.85 7.98
CA LYS A 94 7.46 9.61 7.32
C LYS A 94 7.94 10.27 6.02
N PRO A 95 7.05 10.66 5.08
CA PRO A 95 7.43 11.37 3.86
C PRO A 95 8.31 12.59 4.09
N GLU A 96 8.08 13.36 5.17
CA GLU A 96 8.87 14.55 5.51
C GLU A 96 10.28 14.25 6.00
N THR A 97 10.50 13.06 6.56
CA THR A 97 11.83 12.59 6.96
C THR A 97 12.55 11.97 5.77
N SER A 98 11.88 11.11 5.00
CA SER A 98 12.49 10.35 3.90
C SER A 98 12.64 11.16 2.61
N GLY A 99 11.66 12.00 2.27
CA GLY A 99 11.59 12.74 0.99
C GLY A 99 10.92 11.99 -0.13
N VAL A 100 10.43 10.79 0.16
CA VAL A 100 9.60 10.04 -0.77
C VAL A 100 8.19 10.60 -0.67
N TYR A 101 7.78 11.36 -1.69
CA TYR A 101 6.42 11.94 -1.80
C TYR A 101 5.64 11.42 -3.00
N ASN A 102 6.26 10.63 -3.87
CA ASN A 102 5.65 10.18 -5.10
C ASN A 102 6.13 8.79 -5.53
N ASN A 103 5.57 8.33 -6.64
CA ASN A 103 5.84 7.02 -7.23
C ASN A 103 7.11 6.96 -8.10
N LYS A 104 7.96 8.00 -8.11
CA LYS A 104 9.20 8.02 -8.89
C LYS A 104 10.38 7.51 -8.06
N GLY A 105 11.06 6.51 -8.62
CA GLY A 105 12.18 5.87 -7.96
C GLY A 105 11.76 4.95 -6.83
N THR A 106 12.72 4.56 -6.02
CA THR A 106 12.55 3.78 -4.80
C THR A 106 13.02 4.59 -3.60
N TYR A 107 12.73 4.14 -2.38
CA TYR A 107 13.25 4.79 -1.17
C TYR A 107 14.80 4.87 -1.15
N VAL A 108 15.51 3.98 -1.87
CA VAL A 108 16.99 3.98 -1.96
C VAL A 108 17.50 5.27 -2.60
N ASP A 109 16.73 5.86 -3.51
CA ASP A 109 17.10 7.11 -4.18
C ASP A 109 17.07 8.33 -3.25
N TYR A 110 16.41 8.21 -2.09
CA TYR A 110 16.17 9.30 -1.15
C TYR A 110 16.84 9.09 0.21
N VAL A 111 16.83 7.85 0.71
CA VAL A 111 17.40 7.43 2.00
C VAL A 111 18.20 6.15 1.83
N PRO A 112 19.34 6.18 1.10
CA PRO A 112 20.11 4.98 0.76
C PRO A 112 20.65 4.24 2.00
N ASP A 113 20.86 4.96 3.11
CA ASP A 113 21.41 4.41 4.35
C ASP A 113 20.32 3.89 5.31
N ALA A 114 19.04 4.06 4.99
CA ALA A 114 17.96 3.61 5.87
C ALA A 114 17.89 2.08 5.92
N VAL A 115 17.99 1.52 7.14
CA VAL A 115 17.83 0.09 7.35
C VAL A 115 16.35 -0.26 7.29
N THR A 116 15.93 -0.88 6.19
CA THR A 116 14.53 -1.26 6.01
C THR A 116 14.09 -2.41 6.91
N LEU A 117 12.79 -2.54 7.15
CA LEU A 117 12.15 -3.59 7.93
C LEU A 117 12.62 -5.00 7.53
N PRO A 118 12.58 -5.42 6.25
CA PRO A 118 13.09 -6.75 5.88
C PRO A 118 14.61 -6.85 6.11
N LYS A 119 15.39 -5.80 5.78
CA LYS A 119 16.84 -5.79 6.01
C LYS A 119 17.19 -5.88 7.50
N PHE A 120 16.43 -5.25 8.37
CA PHE A 120 16.59 -5.30 9.82
C PHE A 120 16.40 -6.72 10.35
N PHE A 121 15.33 -7.41 9.91
CA PHE A 121 15.13 -8.81 10.28
C PHE A 121 16.25 -9.70 9.74
N LYS A 122 16.70 -9.48 8.51
CA LYS A 122 17.85 -10.18 7.91
C LYS A 122 19.12 -9.98 8.74
N ASN A 123 19.41 -8.76 9.17
CA ASN A 123 20.55 -8.42 10.02
C ASN A 123 20.43 -9.01 11.45
N ASN A 124 19.22 -9.38 11.88
CA ASN A 124 18.95 -9.95 13.21
C ASN A 124 18.75 -11.48 13.19
N GLY A 125 19.27 -12.14 12.15
CA GLY A 125 19.34 -13.61 12.08
C GLY A 125 18.06 -14.29 11.59
N TYR A 126 17.15 -13.55 10.95
CA TYR A 126 15.98 -14.14 10.31
C TYR A 126 16.29 -14.57 8.89
N LEU A 127 15.69 -15.67 8.46
CA LEU A 127 15.48 -15.93 7.05
C LEU A 127 14.44 -14.93 6.53
N VAL A 128 14.77 -14.18 5.47
CA VAL A 128 13.91 -13.11 4.95
C VAL A 128 13.49 -13.43 3.53
N MET A 129 12.19 -13.56 3.34
CA MET A 129 11.56 -13.97 2.10
C MET A 129 10.51 -12.92 1.70
N GLY A 130 10.39 -12.64 0.41
CA GLY A 130 9.39 -11.72 -0.12
C GLY A 130 8.72 -12.27 -1.38
N ALA A 131 7.50 -11.88 -1.68
CA ALA A 131 6.87 -12.06 -2.99
C ALA A 131 5.87 -10.93 -3.22
N GLY A 132 5.54 -10.67 -4.48
CA GLY A 132 4.51 -9.67 -4.75
C GLY A 132 4.98 -8.22 -4.67
N LYS A 133 4.00 -7.33 -4.58
CA LYS A 133 4.18 -5.89 -4.39
C LYS A 133 4.41 -5.58 -2.91
N ILE A 134 5.66 -5.60 -2.47
CA ILE A 134 6.08 -5.06 -1.16
C ILE A 134 6.63 -3.65 -1.33
N ASN A 135 7.60 -3.49 -2.22
CA ASN A 135 8.04 -2.18 -2.70
C ASN A 135 7.05 -1.63 -3.72
N HIS A 136 7.02 -0.31 -3.83
CA HIS A 136 6.49 0.36 -5.02
C HIS A 136 7.56 0.43 -6.11
N ALA A 137 7.13 0.71 -7.34
CA ALA A 137 7.87 0.67 -8.59
C ALA A 137 8.00 -0.73 -9.20
N MET A 138 7.65 -0.81 -10.48
CA MET A 138 7.58 -2.04 -11.26
C MET A 138 8.95 -2.70 -11.33
N GLY A 139 9.10 -3.88 -10.74
CA GLY A 139 10.36 -4.64 -10.78
C GLY A 139 11.46 -4.14 -9.83
N CYS A 140 11.13 -3.25 -8.87
CA CYS A 140 12.10 -2.64 -7.96
C CYS A 140 12.18 -3.35 -6.59
N VAL A 141 12.42 -4.66 -6.60
CA VAL A 141 12.88 -5.35 -5.39
C VAL A 141 14.29 -4.85 -5.09
N VAL A 142 14.57 -4.51 -3.83
CA VAL A 142 15.94 -4.21 -3.39
C VAL A 142 16.53 -5.54 -2.91
N PRO A 143 17.32 -6.26 -3.72
CA PRO A 143 17.62 -7.67 -3.46
C PRO A 143 18.37 -7.88 -2.14
N ASP A 144 19.16 -6.90 -1.74
CA ASP A 144 19.92 -6.94 -0.48
C ASP A 144 19.03 -7.09 0.77
N ASN A 145 17.76 -6.70 0.70
CA ASN A 145 16.79 -6.87 1.79
C ASN A 145 16.37 -8.32 2.02
N TYR A 146 16.49 -9.18 1.00
CA TYR A 146 15.88 -10.51 1.00
C TYR A 146 16.96 -11.59 0.83
N HIS A 147 16.67 -12.80 1.33
CA HIS A 147 17.42 -14.00 0.96
C HIS A 147 16.81 -14.65 -0.27
N GLU A 148 15.48 -14.58 -0.39
CA GLU A 148 14.74 -15.05 -1.54
C GLU A 148 13.58 -14.10 -1.85
N PHE A 149 13.34 -13.85 -3.13
CA PHE A 149 12.16 -13.15 -3.59
C PHE A 149 11.42 -14.00 -4.62
N GLY A 150 10.16 -14.30 -4.33
CA GLY A 150 9.27 -15.11 -5.13
C GLY A 150 8.67 -14.36 -6.32
N PRO A 151 7.54 -14.86 -6.86
CA PRO A 151 6.97 -14.33 -8.09
C PRO A 151 6.47 -12.89 -7.94
N ASP A 152 6.84 -12.10 -8.96
CA ASP A 152 6.32 -10.82 -9.43
C ASP A 152 6.13 -9.64 -8.44
N ALA A 153 6.91 -8.55 -8.62
CA ALA A 153 6.74 -7.24 -7.97
C ALA A 153 6.33 -6.10 -8.94
N GLY A 154 5.83 -6.39 -10.16
CA GLY A 154 5.21 -5.43 -11.09
C GLY A 154 4.01 -5.85 -11.96
N ALA A 155 3.35 -7.02 -11.85
CA ALA A 155 2.17 -7.36 -12.67
C ALA A 155 0.84 -6.88 -12.06
N ILE A 156 0.54 -5.60 -12.25
CA ILE A 156 -0.78 -5.06 -11.89
C ILE A 156 -1.90 -5.55 -12.85
N GLY A 157 -1.53 -5.98 -14.06
CA GLY A 157 -2.45 -6.26 -15.17
C GLY A 157 -3.35 -7.49 -15.05
N GLY A 158 -3.30 -8.20 -13.92
CA GLY A 158 -4.01 -9.46 -13.74
C GLY A 158 -3.50 -10.53 -14.72
N PRO A 159 -4.36 -11.17 -15.51
CA PRO A 159 -3.94 -12.21 -16.45
C PRO A 159 -3.39 -11.64 -17.77
N PHE A 160 -3.59 -10.35 -18.03
CA PHE A 160 -3.17 -9.69 -19.27
C PHE A 160 -1.71 -9.24 -19.21
N THR A 161 -1.04 -9.31 -20.36
CA THR A 161 0.34 -8.86 -20.49
C THR A 161 0.44 -7.33 -20.58
N TRP A 162 1.61 -6.76 -20.32
CA TRP A 162 1.82 -5.32 -20.52
C TRP A 162 1.71 -4.90 -21.99
N GLU A 163 2.10 -5.76 -22.93
CA GLU A 163 1.84 -5.53 -24.35
C GLU A 163 0.33 -5.54 -24.64
N GLU A 164 -0.41 -6.49 -24.05
CA GLU A 164 -1.86 -6.58 -24.17
C GLU A 164 -2.56 -5.32 -23.64
N LEU A 165 -2.14 -4.81 -22.48
CA LEU A 165 -2.73 -3.62 -21.88
C LEU A 165 -2.29 -2.30 -22.53
N ASN A 166 -1.24 -2.28 -23.35
CA ASN A 166 -0.78 -1.03 -23.95
C ASN A 166 -1.80 -0.50 -24.98
N MET A 167 -2.09 0.80 -24.89
CA MET A 167 -3.11 1.47 -25.70
C MET A 167 -2.57 2.06 -27.01
N ASN A 168 -1.27 1.90 -27.30
CA ASN A 168 -0.59 2.53 -28.45
C ASN A 168 -0.13 1.47 -29.46
N PRO A 169 -0.88 1.20 -30.53
CA PRO A 169 -0.47 0.30 -31.61
C PRO A 169 0.90 0.67 -32.19
N GLY A 170 1.69 -0.34 -32.54
CA GLY A 170 3.04 -0.19 -33.09
C GLY A 170 4.13 0.12 -32.05
N LYS A 171 3.77 0.42 -30.79
CA LYS A 171 4.75 0.64 -29.73
C LYS A 171 5.43 -0.67 -29.34
N LYS A 172 6.76 -0.64 -29.17
CA LYS A 172 7.50 -1.74 -28.54
C LYS A 172 7.38 -1.60 -27.01
N VAL A 173 6.86 -2.64 -26.37
CA VAL A 173 6.81 -2.81 -24.91
C VAL A 173 7.92 -3.79 -24.52
N GLU A 174 8.73 -3.40 -23.55
CA GLU A 174 9.75 -4.25 -22.95
C GLU A 174 9.53 -4.23 -21.44
N ARG A 175 9.16 -5.39 -20.90
CA ARG A 175 9.10 -5.62 -19.46
C ARG A 175 10.36 -6.36 -19.02
N LYS A 176 10.86 -6.03 -17.84
CA LYS A 176 11.93 -6.76 -17.17
C LYS A 176 11.43 -7.38 -15.87
N ASP A 177 12.01 -8.52 -15.51
CA ASP A 177 11.81 -9.14 -14.20
C ASP A 177 12.59 -8.40 -13.10
N ILE A 178 12.53 -8.91 -11.87
CA ILE A 178 13.20 -8.31 -10.71
C ILE A 178 14.74 -8.35 -10.80
N ALA A 179 15.31 -9.19 -11.68
CA ALA A 179 16.74 -9.26 -11.95
C ALA A 179 17.16 -8.35 -13.13
N GLY A 180 16.22 -7.62 -13.73
CA GLY A 180 16.46 -6.77 -14.90
C GLY A 180 16.52 -7.54 -16.23
N ILE A 181 16.12 -8.81 -16.24
CA ILE A 181 16.07 -9.66 -17.45
C ILE A 181 14.74 -9.43 -18.16
N SER A 182 14.78 -9.23 -19.48
CA SER A 182 13.56 -8.99 -20.26
C SER A 182 12.61 -10.20 -20.18
N ASP A 183 11.37 -9.94 -19.79
CA ASP A 183 10.29 -10.93 -19.69
C ASP A 183 9.56 -10.98 -21.03
N GLU A 184 9.88 -12.00 -21.83
CA GLU A 184 9.33 -12.19 -23.17
C GLU A 184 7.82 -12.36 -23.17
N LEU A 185 7.23 -12.97 -22.14
CA LEU A 185 5.78 -13.18 -22.05
C LEU A 185 5.02 -11.87 -21.88
N GLN A 186 5.70 -10.85 -21.37
CA GLN A 186 5.12 -9.56 -21.05
C GLN A 186 5.58 -8.44 -22.01
N SER A 187 6.48 -8.77 -22.93
CA SER A 187 7.10 -7.86 -23.89
C SER A 187 6.59 -8.14 -25.30
N GLY A 188 6.67 -7.15 -26.18
CA GLY A 188 6.26 -7.32 -27.57
C GLY A 188 6.00 -6.01 -28.29
N ILE A 189 5.62 -6.11 -29.55
CA ILE A 189 5.08 -4.98 -30.32
C ILE A 189 3.57 -5.03 -30.17
N VAL A 190 2.95 -3.91 -29.79
CA VAL A 190 1.51 -3.79 -29.63
C VAL A 190 0.86 -3.87 -31.00
N LYS A 191 0.22 -5.01 -31.32
CA LYS A 191 -0.35 -5.25 -32.66
C LYS A 191 -1.80 -4.80 -32.82
N ASN A 192 -2.56 -4.79 -31.73
CA ASN A 192 -4.02 -4.62 -31.77
C ASN A 192 -4.42 -3.15 -31.56
N VAL A 193 -5.58 -2.77 -32.10
CA VAL A 193 -6.17 -1.43 -31.94
C VAL A 193 -6.88 -1.31 -30.59
N TYR A 194 -6.86 -0.11 -30.00
CA TYR A 194 -7.57 0.21 -28.76
C TYR A 194 -8.52 1.41 -28.97
N PRO A 195 -9.77 1.39 -28.42
CA PRO A 195 -10.44 0.24 -27.80
C PRO A 195 -10.84 -0.82 -28.83
N GLY A 196 -11.32 -1.97 -28.35
CA GLY A 196 -11.69 -3.11 -29.21
C GLY A 196 -10.58 -4.14 -29.37
N LYS A 197 -9.62 -4.18 -28.44
CA LYS A 197 -8.48 -5.10 -28.50
C LYS A 197 -8.96 -6.50 -28.14
N GLU A 198 -8.99 -7.39 -29.12
CA GLU A 198 -9.32 -8.80 -28.91
C GLU A 198 -8.13 -9.56 -28.29
N ILE A 199 -8.42 -10.32 -27.24
CA ILE A 199 -7.51 -11.24 -26.57
C ILE A 199 -8.08 -12.65 -26.77
N ASP A 200 -7.28 -13.55 -27.34
CA ASP A 200 -7.58 -14.98 -27.45
C ASP A 200 -6.37 -15.80 -26.98
N ARG A 201 -6.38 -16.19 -25.70
CA ARG A 201 -5.36 -17.04 -25.07
C ARG A 201 -6.02 -18.14 -24.25
N GLY A 202 -6.38 -19.24 -24.92
CA GLY A 202 -6.98 -20.41 -24.27
C GLY A 202 -8.37 -20.10 -23.75
N SER A 203 -8.57 -20.16 -22.42
CA SER A 203 -9.84 -19.78 -21.79
C SER A 203 -10.02 -18.26 -21.72
N LEU A 204 -8.93 -17.48 -21.66
CA LEU A 204 -8.96 -16.02 -21.62
C LEU A 204 -9.34 -15.46 -23.00
N LYS A 205 -10.64 -15.21 -23.18
CA LYS A 205 -11.22 -14.65 -24.43
C LYS A 205 -12.05 -13.42 -24.14
N HIS A 206 -11.51 -12.24 -24.45
CA HIS A 206 -12.15 -10.97 -24.11
C HIS A 206 -11.82 -9.87 -25.11
N THR A 207 -12.69 -8.87 -25.19
CA THR A 207 -12.41 -7.60 -25.88
C THR A 207 -12.13 -6.54 -24.83
N LEU A 208 -10.95 -5.93 -24.88
CA LEU A 208 -10.57 -4.84 -24.00
C LEU A 208 -10.99 -3.47 -24.56
N PRO A 209 -11.44 -2.54 -23.71
CA PRO A 209 -11.61 -2.69 -22.26
C PRO A 209 -12.89 -3.46 -21.89
N LEU A 210 -12.86 -4.22 -20.79
CA LEU A 210 -13.99 -5.06 -20.35
C LEU A 210 -15.21 -4.22 -19.94
N ASN A 211 -14.98 -3.07 -19.30
CA ASN A 211 -16.03 -2.15 -18.88
C ASN A 211 -16.61 -1.28 -20.02
N GLY A 212 -16.04 -1.37 -21.24
CA GLY A 212 -16.46 -0.58 -22.41
C GLY A 212 -16.08 0.91 -22.37
N ILE A 213 -15.34 1.38 -21.36
CA ILE A 213 -14.91 2.78 -21.24
C ILE A 213 -13.64 3.03 -22.05
N ASP A 214 -13.63 4.04 -22.92
CA ASP A 214 -12.38 4.47 -23.56
C ASP A 214 -11.48 5.23 -22.58
N ASN A 215 -10.54 4.51 -21.97
CA ASN A 215 -9.58 5.02 -20.99
C ASN A 215 -8.68 6.17 -21.49
N ARG A 216 -8.66 6.45 -22.79
CA ARG A 216 -7.96 7.64 -23.33
C ARG A 216 -8.69 8.93 -22.97
N THR A 217 -9.97 8.85 -22.61
CA THR A 217 -10.80 10.03 -22.30
C THR A 217 -10.26 10.77 -21.09
N ASP A 218 -10.05 10.06 -19.98
CA ASP A 218 -9.56 10.67 -18.75
C ASP A 218 -8.03 10.74 -18.71
N ARG A 219 -7.33 9.74 -19.26
CA ARG A 219 -5.87 9.60 -19.14
C ARG A 219 -5.17 9.27 -20.46
N PRO A 220 -5.22 10.18 -21.45
CA PRO A 220 -4.65 9.94 -22.79
C PRO A 220 -3.14 9.67 -22.76
N ALA A 221 -2.42 10.16 -21.75
CA ALA A 221 -0.98 10.02 -21.62
C ALA A 221 -0.51 8.81 -20.76
N ASN A 222 -1.43 8.04 -20.14
CA ASN A 222 -1.09 6.88 -19.31
C ASN A 222 -0.52 5.72 -20.15
N GLY A 223 -1.05 5.56 -21.37
CA GLY A 223 -0.55 4.61 -22.37
C GLY A 223 -0.84 3.13 -22.10
N TYR A 224 -1.48 2.80 -20.97
CA TYR A 224 -1.91 1.45 -20.60
C TYR A 224 -3.36 1.45 -20.08
N ASN A 225 -4.09 0.38 -20.41
CA ASN A 225 -5.45 0.11 -19.96
C ASN A 225 -5.42 -0.32 -18.48
N THR A 226 -5.42 0.66 -17.58
CA THR A 226 -5.41 0.41 -16.13
C THR A 226 -6.76 0.69 -15.46
N PHE A 227 -7.65 1.43 -16.12
CA PHE A 227 -8.95 1.87 -15.59
C PHE A 227 -10.08 0.96 -16.11
N ASP A 228 -10.05 -0.29 -15.69
CA ASP A 228 -10.92 -1.32 -16.24
C ASP A 228 -11.35 -2.30 -15.15
N TRP A 229 -12.45 -3.01 -15.35
CA TRP A 229 -13.00 -3.96 -14.39
C TRP A 229 -13.87 -4.97 -15.10
N GLY A 230 -13.84 -6.20 -14.58
CA GLY A 230 -14.69 -7.26 -15.10
C GLY A 230 -14.16 -8.64 -14.75
N PRO A 231 -15.02 -9.67 -14.86
CA PRO A 231 -14.61 -11.03 -14.66
C PRO A 231 -13.67 -11.49 -15.77
N VAL A 232 -12.68 -12.30 -15.39
CA VAL A 232 -11.76 -12.97 -16.31
C VAL A 232 -11.91 -14.48 -16.19
N THR A 233 -11.73 -15.16 -17.32
CA THR A 233 -11.95 -16.60 -17.51
C THR A 233 -10.68 -17.41 -17.24
N VAL A 234 -10.11 -17.22 -16.05
CA VAL A 234 -8.87 -17.86 -15.59
C VAL A 234 -9.04 -18.41 -14.17
N GLU A 235 -8.19 -19.35 -13.79
CA GLU A 235 -8.08 -19.84 -12.41
C GLU A 235 -7.23 -18.92 -11.53
N ASP A 236 -7.29 -19.13 -10.22
CA ASP A 236 -6.57 -18.29 -9.24
C ASP A 236 -5.06 -18.23 -9.53
N ASP A 237 -4.45 -19.38 -9.82
CA ASP A 237 -2.99 -19.50 -10.03
C ASP A 237 -2.53 -18.99 -11.39
N GLU A 238 -3.44 -18.58 -12.26
CA GLU A 238 -3.12 -17.84 -13.49
C GLU A 238 -3.01 -16.33 -13.21
N MET A 239 -3.68 -15.85 -12.15
CA MET A 239 -3.56 -14.48 -11.65
C MET A 239 -2.25 -14.30 -10.84
N PRO A 240 -1.67 -13.08 -10.83
CA PRO A 240 -0.48 -12.77 -10.05
C PRO A 240 -0.63 -13.12 -8.55
N ASP A 241 -1.76 -12.76 -7.94
CA ASP A 241 -2.02 -12.99 -6.51
C ASP A 241 -2.09 -14.48 -6.15
N GLY A 242 -2.68 -15.33 -7.00
CA GLY A 242 -2.70 -16.77 -6.77
C GLY A 242 -1.32 -17.41 -6.91
N LYS A 243 -0.48 -16.92 -7.85
CA LYS A 243 0.93 -17.35 -7.96
C LYS A 243 1.72 -17.03 -6.70
N MET A 244 1.53 -15.84 -6.12
CA MET A 244 2.14 -15.45 -4.85
C MET A 244 1.66 -16.34 -3.70
N ALA A 245 0.35 -16.63 -3.65
CA ALA A 245 -0.21 -17.50 -2.63
C ALA A 245 0.33 -18.94 -2.72
N SER A 246 0.42 -19.49 -3.93
CA SER A 246 1.04 -20.79 -4.19
C SER A 246 2.51 -20.84 -3.79
N TRP A 247 3.29 -19.81 -4.11
CA TRP A 247 4.68 -19.73 -3.70
C TRP A 247 4.83 -19.67 -2.18
N ALA A 248 4.07 -18.81 -1.50
CA ALA A 248 4.16 -18.65 -0.05
C ALA A 248 3.70 -19.91 0.69
N LYS A 249 2.65 -20.59 0.21
CA LYS A 249 2.24 -21.91 0.72
C LYS A 249 3.40 -22.90 0.67
N LYS A 250 4.08 -23.03 -0.47
CA LYS A 250 5.23 -23.92 -0.61
C LYS A 250 6.38 -23.57 0.35
N LYS A 251 6.56 -22.29 0.68
CA LYS A 251 7.54 -21.86 1.69
C LYS A 251 7.13 -22.24 3.10
N LEU A 252 5.85 -22.13 3.45
CA LEU A 252 5.34 -22.54 4.75
C LEU A 252 5.39 -24.06 4.97
N GLU A 253 5.38 -24.85 3.90
CA GLU A 253 5.57 -26.31 3.94
C GLU A 253 7.04 -26.73 4.15
N ALA A 254 8.00 -25.82 4.00
CA ALA A 254 9.42 -26.12 4.19
C ALA A 254 9.83 -26.06 5.67
N ASN A 255 10.94 -26.73 5.99
CA ASN A 255 11.53 -26.73 7.33
C ASN A 255 12.65 -25.69 7.43
N TYR A 256 12.61 -24.86 8.48
CA TYR A 256 13.57 -23.81 8.77
C TYR A 256 14.12 -23.97 10.19
N THR A 257 15.44 -23.80 10.34
CA THR A 257 16.14 -23.89 11.63
C THR A 257 16.34 -22.53 12.31
N VAL A 258 15.96 -21.44 11.63
CA VAL A 258 16.02 -20.05 12.09
C VAL A 258 14.63 -19.42 11.93
N PRO A 259 14.27 -18.38 12.70
CA PRO A 259 13.00 -17.71 12.50
C PRO A 259 12.95 -17.04 11.12
N PHE A 260 11.76 -16.88 10.55
CA PHE A 260 11.59 -16.23 9.26
C PHE A 260 10.73 -14.96 9.31
N PHE A 261 11.01 -14.05 8.39
CA PHE A 261 10.15 -12.95 7.99
C PHE A 261 9.72 -13.20 6.54
N MET A 262 8.43 -13.41 6.30
CA MET A 262 7.89 -13.66 4.97
C MET A 262 6.89 -12.56 4.62
N ALA A 263 7.23 -11.72 3.65
CA ALA A 263 6.34 -10.69 3.14
C ALA A 263 5.65 -11.13 1.85
N VAL A 264 4.32 -11.04 1.80
CA VAL A 264 3.53 -11.39 0.62
C VAL A 264 2.65 -10.19 0.25
N GLY A 265 2.94 -9.58 -0.90
CA GLY A 265 2.27 -8.37 -1.37
C GLY A 265 1.30 -8.64 -2.50
N PHE A 266 0.02 -8.77 -2.20
CA PHE A 266 -1.04 -8.90 -3.18
C PHE A 266 -1.32 -7.57 -3.91
N TYR A 267 -1.62 -7.65 -5.21
CA TYR A 267 -2.01 -6.52 -6.05
C TYR A 267 -3.47 -6.16 -5.91
N ARG A 268 -4.35 -7.12 -5.68
CA ARG A 268 -5.76 -6.78 -5.55
C ARG A 268 -6.00 -6.07 -4.21
N PRO A 269 -6.92 -5.09 -4.16
CA PRO A 269 -7.79 -4.63 -5.25
C PRO A 269 -7.28 -3.44 -6.10
N HIS A 270 -5.99 -3.16 -6.24
CA HIS A 270 -5.49 -2.08 -7.12
C HIS A 270 -5.95 -2.24 -8.58
N GLN A 271 -6.48 -1.21 -9.24
CA GLN A 271 -6.93 -1.31 -10.65
C GLN A 271 -5.89 -1.93 -11.64
N PRO A 272 -6.29 -2.55 -12.77
CA PRO A 272 -7.65 -2.92 -13.16
C PRO A 272 -8.27 -3.95 -12.23
N TRP A 273 -9.58 -3.91 -12.02
CA TRP A 273 -10.30 -4.86 -11.18
C TRP A 273 -10.71 -6.10 -11.95
N TYR A 274 -9.70 -6.82 -12.41
CA TYR A 274 -9.85 -8.17 -12.95
C TYR A 274 -9.74 -9.19 -11.82
N ALA A 275 -10.73 -10.07 -11.73
CA ALA A 275 -10.69 -11.23 -10.86
C ALA A 275 -11.35 -12.44 -11.57
N PRO A 276 -10.97 -13.68 -11.22
CA PRO A 276 -11.61 -14.87 -11.76
C PRO A 276 -13.14 -14.80 -11.64
N GLN A 277 -13.87 -15.23 -12.68
CA GLN A 277 -15.33 -15.16 -12.76
C GLN A 277 -16.03 -15.67 -11.49
N LYS A 278 -15.49 -16.72 -10.85
CA LYS A 278 -16.07 -17.30 -9.63
C LYS A 278 -16.24 -16.31 -8.48
N TYR A 279 -15.44 -15.24 -8.41
CA TYR A 279 -15.56 -14.19 -7.39
C TYR A 279 -16.55 -13.09 -7.76
N PHE A 280 -16.96 -13.01 -9.03
CA PHE A 280 -18.06 -12.14 -9.46
C PHE A 280 -19.42 -12.79 -9.21
N LYS A 281 -19.51 -14.13 -9.30
CA LYS A 281 -20.76 -14.89 -9.14
C LYS A 281 -21.62 -14.49 -7.93
N PRO A 282 -21.07 -14.28 -6.72
CA PRO A 282 -21.88 -13.87 -5.56
C PRO A 282 -22.57 -12.51 -5.71
N PHE A 283 -22.15 -11.68 -6.67
CA PHE A 283 -22.65 -10.33 -6.92
C PHE A 283 -23.48 -10.22 -8.21
N GLU A 284 -23.58 -11.30 -9.00
CA GLU A 284 -24.35 -11.33 -10.25
C GLU A 284 -25.83 -11.06 -9.98
N GLY A 285 -26.43 -10.16 -10.76
CA GLY A 285 -27.84 -9.77 -10.64
C GLY A 285 -28.19 -8.95 -9.37
N LYS A 286 -27.21 -8.65 -8.51
CA LYS A 286 -27.42 -7.81 -7.31
C LYS A 286 -27.28 -6.34 -7.64
N GLN A 287 -28.18 -5.54 -7.08
CA GLN A 287 -28.01 -4.11 -6.89
C GLN A 287 -27.16 -3.91 -5.63
N LEU A 288 -25.93 -3.44 -5.78
CA LEU A 288 -24.99 -3.25 -4.67
C LEU A 288 -25.21 -1.88 -4.03
N ALA A 289 -24.88 -1.75 -2.74
CA ALA A 289 -24.83 -0.45 -2.11
C ALA A 289 -23.82 0.46 -2.85
N LEU A 290 -24.18 1.73 -3.01
CA LEU A 290 -23.29 2.76 -3.53
C LEU A 290 -22.73 3.56 -2.36
N PRO A 291 -21.51 4.12 -2.48
CA PRO A 291 -21.02 5.12 -1.54
C PRO A 291 -22.03 6.25 -1.35
N PRO A 292 -22.17 6.78 -0.13
CA PRO A 292 -22.98 7.97 0.09
C PRO A 292 -22.34 9.15 -0.64
N THR A 293 -23.14 9.89 -1.40
CA THR A 293 -22.72 11.12 -2.07
C THR A 293 -23.69 12.25 -1.77
N LEU A 294 -23.18 13.48 -1.73
CA LEU A 294 -23.96 14.69 -1.61
C LEU A 294 -23.98 15.43 -2.96
N ALA A 295 -25.13 15.94 -3.37
CA ALA A 295 -25.18 16.77 -4.57
C ALA A 295 -24.45 18.10 -4.29
N ARG A 296 -23.47 18.45 -5.14
CA ARG A 296 -22.65 19.67 -5.01
C ARG A 296 -21.80 19.68 -3.73
N ASP A 297 -21.29 18.50 -3.36
CA ASP A 297 -20.47 18.24 -2.16
C ASP A 297 -19.21 19.11 -2.07
N LEU A 298 -18.74 19.63 -3.19
CA LEU A 298 -17.51 20.43 -3.26
C LEU A 298 -17.77 21.96 -3.26
N GLU A 299 -19.01 22.44 -3.07
CA GLU A 299 -19.32 23.89 -3.05
C GLU A 299 -18.65 24.62 -1.89
N ASP A 300 -18.45 23.96 -0.75
CA ASP A 300 -17.79 24.49 0.46
C ASP A 300 -16.26 24.28 0.48
N CYS A 301 -15.72 23.64 -0.56
CA CYS A 301 -14.31 23.32 -0.68
C CYS A 301 -13.52 24.39 -1.48
N GLY A 302 -12.21 24.46 -1.24
CA GLY A 302 -11.29 25.34 -1.98
C GLY A 302 -11.02 24.86 -3.41
N GLU A 303 -10.33 25.68 -4.20
CA GLU A 303 -9.95 25.32 -5.58
C GLU A 303 -9.01 24.11 -5.61
N ALA A 304 -7.98 24.07 -4.75
CA ALA A 304 -7.07 22.93 -4.70
C ALA A 304 -7.82 21.63 -4.35
N ALA A 305 -8.76 21.67 -3.41
CA ALA A 305 -9.58 20.53 -3.05
C ALA A 305 -10.38 19.97 -4.24
N ARG A 306 -11.07 20.84 -4.98
CA ARG A 306 -11.79 20.46 -6.22
C ARG A 306 -10.87 19.82 -7.25
N GLN A 307 -9.64 20.32 -7.37
CA GLN A 307 -8.64 19.72 -8.26
C GLN A 307 -8.23 18.32 -7.78
N TYR A 308 -8.04 18.09 -6.48
CA TYR A 308 -7.80 16.74 -5.96
C TYR A 308 -8.98 15.80 -6.19
N ALA A 309 -10.23 16.29 -6.06
CA ALA A 309 -11.42 15.50 -6.34
C ALA A 309 -11.53 15.11 -7.83
N HIS A 310 -11.38 16.06 -8.74
CA HIS A 310 -11.73 15.85 -10.15
C HIS A 310 -10.56 15.45 -11.05
N TYR A 311 -9.30 15.65 -10.64
CA TYR A 311 -8.17 15.32 -11.50
C TYR A 311 -8.00 13.80 -11.61
N PRO A 312 -8.05 13.20 -12.81
CA PRO A 312 -8.11 11.75 -12.96
C PRO A 312 -6.74 11.11 -12.73
N TRP A 313 -6.51 10.64 -11.50
CA TRP A 313 -5.36 9.79 -11.17
C TRP A 313 -5.50 8.37 -11.73
N SER A 314 -6.74 7.90 -11.86
CA SER A 314 -7.12 6.56 -12.31
C SER A 314 -8.06 6.67 -13.51
N GLY A 315 -9.25 7.18 -13.26
CA GLY A 315 -10.22 7.74 -14.20
C GLY A 315 -11.05 8.76 -13.43
N SER A 316 -12.11 9.31 -14.01
CA SER A 316 -12.96 10.28 -13.32
C SER A 316 -14.31 9.66 -12.93
N PHE A 317 -14.86 10.11 -11.80
CA PHE A 317 -16.22 9.72 -11.41
C PHE A 317 -17.26 10.16 -12.46
N ALA A 318 -17.05 11.33 -13.07
CA ALA A 318 -17.88 11.82 -14.17
C ALA A 318 -17.90 10.84 -15.37
N THR A 319 -16.76 10.26 -15.74
CA THR A 319 -16.70 9.22 -16.78
C THR A 319 -17.43 7.94 -16.34
N VAL A 320 -17.26 7.49 -15.09
CA VAL A 320 -18.01 6.33 -14.56
C VAL A 320 -19.51 6.55 -14.66
N GLN A 321 -20.00 7.74 -14.30
CA GLN A 321 -21.42 8.10 -14.41
C GLN A 321 -21.90 8.17 -15.86
N LYS A 322 -21.12 8.81 -16.75
CA LYS A 322 -21.43 8.95 -18.18
C LYS A 322 -21.65 7.59 -18.85
N TYR A 323 -20.86 6.58 -18.49
CA TYR A 323 -20.95 5.23 -19.04
C TYR A 323 -21.90 4.32 -18.23
N ASN A 324 -22.57 4.84 -17.19
CA ASN A 324 -23.44 4.10 -16.28
C ASN A 324 -22.74 2.86 -15.66
N GLN A 325 -21.48 3.02 -15.28
CA GLN A 325 -20.63 1.91 -14.83
C GLN A 325 -20.46 1.83 -13.30
N TRP A 326 -21.09 2.72 -12.52
CA TRP A 326 -20.83 2.81 -11.08
C TRP A 326 -21.10 1.49 -10.33
N GLN A 327 -22.23 0.83 -10.62
CA GLN A 327 -22.57 -0.47 -10.06
C GLN A 327 -21.58 -1.58 -10.47
N ASP A 328 -21.20 -1.63 -11.75
CA ASP A 328 -20.29 -2.65 -12.26
C ASP A 328 -18.86 -2.46 -11.74
N ALA A 329 -18.45 -1.21 -11.55
CA ALA A 329 -17.18 -0.85 -10.98
C ALA A 329 -17.07 -1.25 -9.50
N ILE A 330 -18.10 -0.96 -8.68
CA ILE A 330 -18.19 -1.44 -7.29
C ILE A 330 -18.18 -2.97 -7.25
N ARG A 331 -18.90 -3.63 -8.15
CA ARG A 331 -18.88 -5.09 -8.28
C ARG A 331 -17.46 -5.61 -8.56
N GLY A 332 -16.72 -4.96 -9.46
CA GLY A 332 -15.33 -5.29 -9.76
C GLY A 332 -14.41 -5.13 -8.55
N TYR A 333 -14.55 -4.04 -7.79
CA TYR A 333 -13.77 -3.79 -6.58
C TYR A 333 -14.05 -4.84 -5.49
N LEU A 334 -15.32 -5.10 -5.18
CA LEU A 334 -15.72 -6.13 -4.21
C LEU A 334 -15.33 -7.55 -4.64
N ALA A 335 -15.42 -7.89 -5.92
CA ALA A 335 -14.96 -9.17 -6.45
C ALA A 335 -13.43 -9.32 -6.34
N SER A 336 -12.68 -8.22 -6.54
CA SER A 336 -11.22 -8.20 -6.33
C SER A 336 -10.85 -8.38 -4.86
N ILE A 337 -11.59 -7.75 -3.94
CA ILE A 337 -11.46 -7.96 -2.50
C ILE A 337 -11.78 -9.43 -2.13
N HIS A 338 -12.87 -9.98 -2.67
CA HIS A 338 -13.24 -11.37 -2.41
C HIS A 338 -12.19 -12.37 -2.93
N PHE A 339 -11.59 -12.10 -4.09
CA PHE A 339 -10.50 -12.91 -4.65
C PHE A 339 -9.25 -12.89 -3.75
N VAL A 340 -8.80 -11.70 -3.30
CA VAL A 340 -7.62 -11.61 -2.44
C VAL A 340 -7.87 -12.16 -1.04
N ASP A 341 -9.10 -12.05 -0.52
CA ASP A 341 -9.51 -12.73 0.71
C ASP A 341 -9.29 -14.25 0.62
N ALA A 342 -9.69 -14.87 -0.49
CA ALA A 342 -9.42 -16.29 -0.71
C ALA A 342 -7.91 -16.60 -0.76
N GLN A 343 -7.09 -15.69 -1.30
CA GLN A 343 -5.64 -15.86 -1.34
C GLN A 343 -5.01 -15.73 0.06
N VAL A 344 -5.51 -14.80 0.88
CA VAL A 344 -5.18 -14.72 2.31
C VAL A 344 -5.58 -16.00 3.03
N GLY A 345 -6.77 -16.54 2.73
CA GLY A 345 -7.25 -17.83 3.23
C GLY A 345 -6.25 -18.97 3.00
N ARG A 346 -5.72 -19.08 1.78
CA ARG A 346 -4.69 -20.08 1.43
C ARG A 346 -3.43 -19.95 2.27
N LEU A 347 -2.98 -18.73 2.57
CA LEU A 347 -1.80 -18.51 3.41
C LEU A 347 -2.07 -18.89 4.86
N LEU A 348 -3.24 -18.51 5.39
CA LEU A 348 -3.64 -18.84 6.75
C LEU A 348 -3.77 -20.36 6.94
N ASP A 349 -4.39 -21.05 5.98
CA ASP A 349 -4.54 -22.51 6.02
C ASP A 349 -3.18 -23.21 5.94
N ALA A 350 -2.28 -22.74 5.05
CA ALA A 350 -0.92 -23.26 4.96
C ALA A 350 -0.12 -23.04 6.24
N LEU A 351 -0.23 -21.84 6.85
CA LEU A 351 0.45 -21.54 8.11
C LEU A 351 -0.10 -22.39 9.25
N ASP A 352 -1.42 -22.52 9.37
CA ASP A 352 -2.05 -23.32 10.42
C ASP A 352 -1.74 -24.83 10.29
N ALA A 353 -1.48 -25.32 9.07
CA ALA A 353 -1.04 -26.69 8.81
C ALA A 353 0.48 -26.91 8.98
N SER A 354 1.26 -25.83 9.12
CA SER A 354 2.72 -25.88 9.24
C SER A 354 3.17 -26.02 10.71
N PRO A 355 4.42 -26.43 10.98
CA PRO A 355 4.98 -26.42 12.34
C PRO A 355 5.12 -25.01 12.94
N TYR A 356 4.85 -23.95 12.18
CA TYR A 356 4.99 -22.56 12.59
C TYR A 356 3.70 -21.94 13.13
N ALA A 357 2.57 -22.66 13.11
CA ALA A 357 1.24 -22.16 13.42
C ALA A 357 1.14 -21.42 14.77
N ASP A 358 1.82 -21.92 15.80
CA ASP A 358 1.75 -21.37 17.16
C ASP A 358 2.78 -20.28 17.44
N ASN A 359 3.79 -20.15 16.58
CA ASN A 359 4.95 -19.25 16.78
C ASN A 359 5.04 -18.13 15.73
N THR A 360 3.97 -17.78 15.04
CA THR A 360 4.03 -16.80 13.95
C THR A 360 3.15 -15.58 14.24
N ILE A 361 3.75 -14.38 14.17
CA ILE A 361 3.02 -13.11 14.09
C ILE A 361 2.44 -13.01 12.68
N ILE A 362 1.16 -12.68 12.56
CA ILE A 362 0.51 -12.40 11.26
C ILE A 362 0.13 -10.93 11.23
N VAL A 363 0.53 -10.24 10.18
CA VAL A 363 0.10 -8.86 9.90
C VAL A 363 -0.68 -8.86 8.60
N LEU A 364 -1.86 -8.26 8.60
CA LEU A 364 -2.59 -7.87 7.39
C LEU A 364 -2.67 -6.35 7.37
N TRP A 365 -2.29 -5.73 6.26
CA TRP A 365 -2.37 -4.29 6.06
C TRP A 365 -2.62 -3.94 4.59
N SER A 366 -3.13 -2.73 4.35
CA SER A 366 -3.13 -2.11 3.02
C SER A 366 -2.28 -0.85 3.01
N ASP A 367 -1.67 -0.52 1.86
CA ASP A 367 -0.79 0.63 1.74
C ASP A 367 -1.54 1.95 1.74
N HIS A 368 -2.74 1.99 1.19
CA HIS A 368 -3.69 3.10 1.32
C HIS A 368 -5.09 2.65 0.87
N GLY A 369 -6.09 3.50 1.07
CA GLY A 369 -7.47 3.24 0.66
C GLY A 369 -7.75 3.60 -0.80
N TRP A 370 -9.03 3.74 -1.11
CA TRP A 370 -9.58 4.01 -2.43
C TRP A 370 -11.01 4.57 -2.32
N GLU A 371 -11.35 5.54 -3.16
CA GLU A 371 -12.67 6.16 -3.28
C GLU A 371 -13.33 5.76 -4.60
N LEU A 372 -14.63 5.49 -4.53
CA LEU A 372 -15.48 5.03 -5.62
C LEU A 372 -16.66 5.98 -5.85
N GLY A 373 -16.47 7.29 -5.64
CA GLY A 373 -17.48 8.33 -5.89
C GLY A 373 -17.69 9.30 -4.72
N GLU A 374 -17.22 8.95 -3.52
CA GLU A 374 -17.15 9.87 -2.38
C GLU A 374 -16.44 11.17 -2.79
N LYS A 375 -16.94 12.33 -2.35
CA LYS A 375 -16.41 13.67 -2.71
C LYS A 375 -16.25 13.91 -4.21
N GLU A 376 -17.09 13.27 -5.03
CA GLU A 376 -16.98 13.28 -6.49
C GLU A 376 -15.64 12.73 -7.02
N HIS A 377 -14.84 12.10 -6.16
CA HIS A 377 -13.52 11.57 -6.47
C HIS A 377 -13.60 10.12 -6.96
N TRP A 378 -12.58 9.73 -7.73
CA TRP A 378 -12.39 8.34 -8.10
C TRP A 378 -10.92 7.97 -8.06
N GLY A 379 -10.58 7.01 -7.20
CA GLY A 379 -9.22 6.53 -7.09
C GLY A 379 -8.61 6.72 -5.72
N LYS A 380 -7.35 7.13 -5.76
CA LYS A 380 -6.48 7.37 -4.61
C LYS A 380 -5.89 8.75 -4.74
N HIS A 381 -4.93 9.08 -3.88
CA HIS A 381 -4.28 10.38 -3.88
C HIS A 381 -5.26 11.52 -3.53
N SER A 382 -6.20 11.25 -2.62
CA SER A 382 -7.06 12.26 -2.02
C SER A 382 -6.85 12.34 -0.50
N PRO A 383 -7.13 13.50 0.13
CA PRO A 383 -6.92 13.69 1.57
C PRO A 383 -8.14 13.30 2.41
N TRP A 384 -9.19 12.75 1.80
CA TRP A 384 -10.40 12.30 2.48
C TRP A 384 -10.26 10.86 3.00
N GLU A 385 -11.16 10.47 3.89
CA GLU A 385 -11.06 9.25 4.71
C GLU A 385 -10.93 7.99 3.84
N GLY A 386 -11.66 7.93 2.72
CA GLY A 386 -11.69 6.78 1.82
C GLY A 386 -10.33 6.42 1.22
N SER A 387 -9.47 7.42 0.96
CA SER A 387 -8.10 7.19 0.47
C SER A 387 -7.08 6.88 1.56
N MET A 388 -7.36 7.20 2.83
CA MET A 388 -6.34 7.20 3.88
C MET A 388 -6.51 6.12 4.94
N ARG A 389 -7.76 5.78 5.29
CA ARG A 389 -8.07 4.74 6.26
C ARG A 389 -7.85 3.38 5.61
N VAL A 390 -7.15 2.50 6.32
CA VAL A 390 -6.74 1.19 5.80
C VAL A 390 -7.16 0.06 6.73
N PRO A 391 -7.46 -1.14 6.20
CA PRO A 391 -7.61 -2.34 7.00
C PRO A 391 -6.26 -2.70 7.63
N MET A 392 -6.25 -2.94 8.95
CA MET A 392 -5.06 -3.42 9.64
C MET A 392 -5.41 -4.40 10.77
N ILE A 393 -4.76 -5.57 10.74
CA ILE A 393 -4.83 -6.59 11.78
C ILE A 393 -3.40 -6.99 12.16
N ILE A 394 -3.14 -7.08 13.47
CA ILE A 394 -1.92 -7.72 13.99
C ILE A 394 -2.36 -8.88 14.89
N ALA A 395 -2.08 -10.11 14.46
CA ALA A 395 -2.30 -11.30 15.24
C ALA A 395 -0.96 -11.76 15.84
N PRO A 396 -0.76 -11.63 17.16
CA PRO A 396 0.42 -12.18 17.81
C PRO A 396 0.43 -13.72 17.72
N PRO A 397 1.59 -14.38 17.95
CA PRO A 397 1.69 -15.82 17.98
C PRO A 397 0.71 -16.42 19.00
N LYS A 398 0.04 -17.53 18.64
CA LYS A 398 -0.89 -18.22 19.55
C LYS A 398 -0.23 -18.54 20.90
N LYS A 399 1.05 -18.93 20.89
CA LYS A 399 1.82 -19.24 22.11
C LYS A 399 1.94 -18.08 23.11
N MET A 400 1.74 -16.83 22.68
CA MET A 400 1.76 -15.67 23.57
C MET A 400 0.46 -15.52 24.39
N ASN A 401 -0.61 -16.26 24.05
CA ASN A 401 -1.91 -16.21 24.76
C ASN A 401 -2.49 -14.80 24.93
N ILE A 402 -2.23 -13.90 23.97
CA ILE A 402 -2.84 -12.57 23.94
C ILE A 402 -4.27 -12.71 23.42
N ALA A 403 -5.22 -12.12 24.14
CA ALA A 403 -6.63 -12.12 23.73
C ALA A 403 -6.82 -11.34 22.42
N SER A 404 -7.64 -11.87 21.51
CA SER A 404 -8.08 -11.11 20.35
C SER A 404 -9.00 -9.97 20.77
N GLY A 405 -9.09 -8.94 19.94
CA GLY A 405 -9.77 -7.71 20.32
C GLY A 405 -9.77 -6.66 19.23
N ARG A 406 -10.21 -5.46 19.61
CA ARG A 406 -10.36 -4.33 18.70
C ARG A 406 -9.84 -3.08 19.39
N SER A 407 -9.08 -2.27 18.67
CA SER A 407 -8.57 -0.99 19.15
C SER A 407 -9.13 0.17 18.35
N LYS A 408 -9.62 1.18 19.08
CA LYS A 408 -10.03 2.48 18.55
C LYS A 408 -8.91 3.52 18.60
N GLY A 409 -7.74 3.17 19.13
CA GLY A 409 -6.57 4.04 19.14
C GLY A 409 -6.09 4.33 17.72
N LEU A 410 -5.64 5.56 17.46
CA LEU A 410 -5.06 5.92 16.17
C LEU A 410 -3.78 5.13 15.92
N ALA A 411 -3.77 4.35 14.84
CA ALA A 411 -2.62 3.58 14.38
C ALA A 411 -2.12 4.13 13.04
N SER A 412 -0.80 4.18 12.86
CA SER A 412 -0.18 4.54 11.59
C SER A 412 0.51 3.33 11.01
N LEU A 413 0.54 3.19 9.69
CA LEU A 413 1.36 2.16 9.04
C LEU A 413 2.86 2.28 9.37
N LEU A 414 3.34 3.46 9.78
CA LEU A 414 4.69 3.68 10.30
C LEU A 414 5.00 2.82 11.55
N ASP A 415 3.97 2.36 12.24
CA ASP A 415 4.10 1.61 13.49
C ASP A 415 4.46 0.15 13.28
N LEU A 416 4.22 -0.38 12.08
CA LEU A 416 4.45 -1.79 11.79
C LEU A 416 5.90 -2.19 12.06
N TYR A 417 6.85 -1.34 11.65
CA TYR A 417 8.26 -1.61 11.87
C TYR A 417 8.64 -1.67 13.35
N PRO A 418 8.48 -0.61 14.17
CA PRO A 418 8.84 -0.67 15.59
C PRO A 418 8.02 -1.73 16.36
N THR A 419 6.76 -1.98 15.98
CA THR A 419 5.93 -3.02 16.60
C THR A 419 6.49 -4.42 16.38
N LEU A 420 6.87 -4.75 15.14
CA LEU A 420 7.41 -6.07 14.83
C LEU A 420 8.78 -6.29 15.48
N ALA A 421 9.64 -5.27 15.53
CA ALA A 421 10.90 -5.35 16.26
C ALA A 421 10.67 -5.66 17.75
N ASP A 422 9.75 -4.94 18.40
CA ASP A 422 9.43 -5.07 19.83
C ASP A 422 8.74 -6.41 20.19
N LEU A 423 7.77 -6.86 19.38
CA LEU A 423 7.13 -8.17 19.56
C LEU A 423 8.11 -9.34 19.41
N CYS A 424 9.15 -9.17 18.58
CA CYS A 424 10.21 -10.14 18.40
C CYS A 424 11.32 -10.05 19.45
N GLY A 425 11.21 -9.14 20.43
CA GLY A 425 12.22 -8.92 21.46
C GLY A 425 13.55 -8.37 20.91
N LEU A 426 13.51 -7.66 19.78
CA LEU A 426 14.65 -7.00 19.18
C LEU A 426 14.71 -5.53 19.63
N SER A 427 15.91 -4.97 19.70
CA SER A 427 16.08 -3.54 19.98
C SER A 427 15.46 -2.70 18.87
N VAL A 428 14.43 -1.94 19.21
CA VAL A 428 13.76 -1.03 18.28
C VAL A 428 14.74 0.09 17.87
N PRO A 429 15.00 0.31 16.56
CA PRO A 429 15.84 1.41 16.11
C PRO A 429 15.28 2.77 16.57
N LYS A 430 16.15 3.71 16.93
CA LYS A 430 15.76 4.99 17.56
C LYS A 430 15.33 6.04 16.54
N GLU A 431 15.73 5.86 15.30
CA GLU A 431 15.51 6.75 14.16
C GLU A 431 14.13 6.59 13.51
N LEU A 432 13.33 5.61 13.94
CA LEU A 432 12.00 5.37 13.38
C LEU A 432 11.01 6.45 13.85
N ASP A 433 10.19 6.96 12.93
CA ASP A 433 9.13 7.93 13.21
C ASP A 433 7.87 7.27 13.82
N GLY A 434 7.70 5.96 13.63
CA GLY A 434 6.59 5.17 14.17
C GLY A 434 6.71 4.86 15.66
N LYS A 435 5.65 4.29 16.25
CA LYS A 435 5.66 3.82 17.65
C LYS A 435 5.20 2.38 17.74
N SER A 436 5.82 1.58 18.59
CA SER A 436 5.39 0.20 18.83
C SER A 436 3.96 0.16 19.38
N LEU A 437 3.08 -0.60 18.71
CA LEU A 437 1.71 -0.88 19.12
C LEU A 437 1.61 -2.02 20.14
N LYS A 438 2.73 -2.63 20.55
CA LYS A 438 2.75 -3.73 21.51
C LYS A 438 1.96 -3.44 22.80
N PRO A 439 2.06 -2.25 23.44
CA PRO A 439 1.24 -1.96 24.62
C PRO A 439 -0.26 -2.01 24.35
N VAL A 440 -0.70 -1.66 23.13
CA VAL A 440 -2.11 -1.76 22.73
C VAL A 440 -2.48 -3.22 22.46
N ILE A 441 -1.58 -3.97 21.82
CA ILE A 441 -1.78 -5.39 21.53
C ILE A 441 -1.90 -6.21 22.82
N GLU A 442 -1.08 -5.91 23.83
CA GLU A 442 -1.07 -6.58 25.13
C GLU A 442 -2.15 -6.05 26.10
N GLY A 443 -2.95 -5.07 25.69
CA GLY A 443 -3.98 -4.46 26.54
C GLY A 443 -3.43 -3.58 27.68
N ALA A 444 -2.15 -3.23 27.64
CA ALA A 444 -1.50 -2.35 28.62
C ALA A 444 -1.78 -0.86 28.38
N SER A 445 -2.24 -0.47 27.18
CA SER A 445 -2.64 0.89 26.84
C SER A 445 -3.77 0.90 25.81
N GLU A 446 -4.62 1.92 25.84
CA GLU A 446 -5.63 2.14 24.79
C GLU A 446 -5.03 2.73 23.51
N ARG A 447 -3.92 3.48 23.61
CA ARG A 447 -3.29 4.19 22.49
C ARG A 447 -1.79 4.46 22.71
N VAL A 448 -1.09 4.79 21.63
CA VAL A 448 0.35 5.18 21.64
C VAL A 448 0.60 6.59 21.14
N ARG A 449 -0.43 7.26 20.61
CA ARG A 449 -0.40 8.63 20.11
C ARG A 449 -1.78 9.27 20.21
N ASP A 450 -1.81 10.59 20.19
CA ASP A 450 -3.04 11.37 20.16
C ASP A 450 -3.41 11.85 18.75
N HIS A 451 -2.45 11.92 17.83
CA HIS A 451 -2.67 12.39 16.47
C HIS A 451 -1.86 11.60 15.44
N ILE A 452 -2.29 11.64 14.18
CA ILE A 452 -1.58 11.10 13.01
C ILE A 452 -1.49 12.16 11.91
N VAL A 453 -0.53 11.96 11.02
CA VAL A 453 -0.34 12.77 9.82
C VAL A 453 -0.28 11.86 8.60
N THR A 454 -0.99 12.25 7.55
CA THR A 454 -0.96 11.59 6.23
C THR A 454 -0.62 12.64 5.18
N SER A 455 0.39 12.38 4.36
CA SER A 455 0.97 13.39 3.46
C SER A 455 0.81 13.02 2.00
N LEU A 456 0.35 13.98 1.19
CA LEU A 456 0.10 13.80 -0.25
C LEU A 456 1.21 14.42 -1.11
N GLY A 457 2.07 15.21 -0.49
CA GLY A 457 3.18 15.91 -1.11
C GLY A 457 3.76 16.88 -0.09
N ARG A 458 4.76 17.67 -0.48
CA ARG A 458 5.17 18.78 0.39
C ARG A 458 3.95 19.70 0.56
N SER A 459 3.71 20.25 1.75
CA SER A 459 2.58 21.17 2.04
C SER A 459 1.14 20.65 1.91
N THR A 460 0.90 19.48 1.31
CA THR A 460 -0.43 18.88 1.27
C THR A 460 -0.47 17.72 2.25
N PHE A 461 -1.20 17.89 3.35
CA PHE A 461 -1.27 16.88 4.40
C PHE A 461 -2.62 16.93 5.12
N CYS A 462 -2.94 15.83 5.78
CA CYS A 462 -4.04 15.70 6.71
C CYS A 462 -3.50 15.43 8.12
N ILE A 463 -4.09 16.09 9.11
CA ILE A 463 -3.85 15.83 10.54
C ILE A 463 -5.16 15.34 11.15
N ARG A 464 -5.12 14.21 11.84
CA ARG A 464 -6.26 13.70 12.62
C ARG A 464 -5.88 13.60 14.09
N GLN A 465 -6.71 14.17 14.97
CA GLN A 465 -6.59 14.06 16.43
C GLN A 465 -7.95 13.64 17.03
N GLY A 466 -8.08 12.35 17.36
CA GLY A 466 -9.38 11.76 17.67
C GLY A 466 -10.29 11.76 16.44
N ASP A 467 -11.44 12.42 16.53
CA ASP A 467 -12.41 12.56 15.44
C ASP A 467 -12.37 13.92 14.75
N ARG A 468 -11.40 14.77 15.13
CA ARG A 468 -11.15 16.05 14.46
C ARG A 468 -10.10 15.87 13.38
N LYS A 469 -10.38 16.42 12.19
CA LYS A 469 -9.51 16.31 11.03
C LYS A 469 -9.29 17.67 10.39
N LEU A 470 -8.04 18.02 10.14
CA LEU A 470 -7.64 19.21 9.38
C LEU A 470 -6.92 18.75 8.12
N ILE A 471 -7.37 19.24 6.97
CA ILE A 471 -6.67 19.08 5.69
C ILE A 471 -6.06 20.42 5.34
N ARG A 472 -4.81 20.43 4.88
CA ARG A 472 -4.16 21.61 4.30
C ARG A 472 -3.64 21.26 2.92
N TYR A 473 -3.89 22.14 1.95
CA TYR A 473 -3.43 21.98 0.57
C TYR A 473 -2.18 22.79 0.27
N TYR A 474 -1.53 22.48 -0.85
CA TYR A 474 -0.32 23.16 -1.31
C TYR A 474 -0.49 24.67 -1.55
N ASP A 475 -1.72 25.15 -1.74
CA ASP A 475 -2.07 26.56 -1.90
C ASP A 475 -2.30 27.31 -0.58
N GLY A 476 -2.27 26.57 0.55
CA GLY A 476 -2.55 27.09 1.88
C GLY A 476 -4.02 27.10 2.27
N SER A 477 -4.93 26.71 1.37
CA SER A 477 -6.33 26.48 1.73
C SER A 477 -6.46 25.25 2.65
N GLU A 478 -7.51 25.25 3.47
CA GLU A 478 -7.71 24.25 4.51
C GLU A 478 -9.18 23.82 4.57
N GLU A 479 -9.39 22.60 5.07
CA GLU A 479 -10.70 22.04 5.41
C GLU A 479 -10.67 21.48 6.82
N TYR A 480 -11.79 21.55 7.54
CA TYR A 480 -11.92 20.99 8.88
C TYR A 480 -13.18 20.13 9.01
N TYR A 481 -13.05 18.93 9.55
CA TYR A 481 -14.14 17.97 9.70
C TYR A 481 -14.24 17.41 11.12
N ASP A 482 -15.48 17.14 11.55
CA ASP A 482 -15.85 16.46 12.79
C ASP A 482 -16.42 15.07 12.44
N LEU A 483 -15.53 14.06 12.41
CA LEU A 483 -15.81 12.73 11.88
C LEU A 483 -16.70 11.87 12.79
N GLU A 484 -16.97 12.32 14.01
CA GLU A 484 -17.96 11.65 14.87
C GLU A 484 -19.39 11.95 14.38
N LYS A 485 -19.62 13.18 13.92
CA LYS A 485 -20.94 13.63 13.44
C LYS A 485 -21.09 13.52 11.93
N ASP A 486 -19.98 13.67 11.21
CA ASP A 486 -19.92 13.69 9.75
C ASP A 486 -18.82 12.74 9.26
N PRO A 487 -19.05 11.41 9.33
CA PRO A 487 -18.06 10.42 8.90
C PRO A 487 -17.81 10.41 7.39
N ASN A 488 -18.67 11.07 6.60
CA ASN A 488 -18.53 11.18 5.14
C ASN A 488 -17.88 12.51 4.71
N GLU A 489 -17.55 13.38 5.66
CA GLU A 489 -16.88 14.66 5.42
C GLU A 489 -17.69 15.61 4.53
N PHE A 490 -19.02 15.58 4.59
CA PHE A 490 -19.88 16.41 3.75
C PHE A 490 -19.90 17.90 4.12
N THR A 491 -19.52 18.27 5.33
CA THR A 491 -19.58 19.66 5.80
C THR A 491 -18.21 20.15 6.24
N ASN A 492 -17.60 21.02 5.43
CA ASN A 492 -16.37 21.71 5.77
C ASN A 492 -16.61 22.82 6.81
N LEU A 493 -16.12 22.61 8.03
CA LEU A 493 -16.29 23.50 9.17
C LEU A 493 -15.14 24.51 9.34
N ILE A 494 -14.27 24.69 8.34
CA ILE A 494 -13.09 25.56 8.45
C ILE A 494 -13.42 27.03 8.78
N THR A 495 -14.62 27.51 8.40
CA THR A 495 -15.08 28.88 8.67
C THR A 495 -15.89 29.02 9.95
N ASP A 496 -16.15 27.93 10.68
CA ASP A 496 -16.90 27.97 11.92
C ASP A 496 -16.07 28.60 13.05
N ALA A 497 -16.43 29.83 13.43
CA ALA A 497 -15.79 30.58 14.50
C ALA A 497 -15.74 29.81 15.84
N ALA A 498 -16.72 28.94 16.12
CA ALA A 498 -16.76 28.13 17.34
C ALA A 498 -15.67 27.06 17.37
N ARG A 499 -15.16 26.64 16.20
CA ARG A 499 -14.13 25.60 16.05
C ARG A 499 -12.71 26.13 15.98
N MET A 500 -12.52 27.45 15.91
CA MET A 500 -11.21 28.06 15.67
C MET A 500 -10.13 27.63 16.67
N LYS A 501 -10.47 27.46 17.95
CA LYS A 501 -9.51 26.98 18.95
C LYS A 501 -9.03 25.55 18.66
N GLU A 502 -9.92 24.68 18.18
CA GLU A 502 -9.59 23.30 17.81
C GLU A 502 -8.73 23.28 16.54
N ILE A 503 -9.09 24.10 15.55
CA ILE A 503 -8.35 24.25 14.29
C ILE A 503 -6.92 24.74 14.56
N GLU A 504 -6.73 25.75 15.41
CA GLU A 504 -5.40 26.24 15.78
C GLU A 504 -4.54 25.18 16.46
N VAL A 505 -5.13 24.33 17.32
CA VAL A 505 -4.40 23.20 17.92
C VAL A 505 -3.91 22.22 16.85
N LEU A 506 -4.73 21.92 15.84
CA LEU A 506 -4.30 21.05 14.74
C LEU A 506 -3.24 21.70 13.85
N ARG A 507 -3.32 23.02 13.59
CA ARG A 507 -2.31 23.76 12.82
C ARG A 507 -0.91 23.65 13.44
N GLN A 508 -0.81 23.59 14.78
CA GLN A 508 0.48 23.39 15.47
C GLN A 508 1.09 21.99 15.30
N LEU A 509 0.32 21.02 14.79
CA LEU A 509 0.77 19.65 14.52
C LEU A 509 1.22 19.46 13.06
N ALA A 510 1.28 20.53 12.26
CA ALA A 510 1.71 20.48 10.87
C ALA A 510 3.09 19.83 10.73
N PRO A 511 3.27 18.86 9.81
CA PRO A 511 4.55 18.22 9.61
C PRO A 511 5.52 19.18 8.90
N GLU A 512 6.80 19.08 9.24
CA GLU A 512 7.85 19.93 8.67
C GLU A 512 8.96 19.11 8.03
N ASP A 513 9.25 19.43 6.76
CA ASP A 513 10.39 18.89 6.02
C ASP A 513 11.55 19.87 6.05
N GLN A 514 12.54 19.62 6.92
CA GLN A 514 13.67 20.52 7.17
C GLN A 514 14.60 20.74 5.97
N ARG A 515 14.41 20.02 4.85
CA ARG A 515 15.20 20.23 3.63
C ARG A 515 14.80 21.50 2.87
N TYR A 516 13.61 22.03 3.15
CA TYR A 516 13.03 23.12 2.37
C TYR A 516 12.78 24.36 3.21
N LEU A 517 13.11 25.53 2.65
CA LEU A 517 12.88 26.85 3.25
C LEU A 517 11.52 27.41 2.86
N ARG A 518 11.14 27.29 1.58
CA ARG A 518 9.90 27.87 1.06
C ARG A 518 9.18 26.94 0.10
N LEU A 519 7.86 26.97 0.19
CA LEU A 519 6.93 26.22 -0.63
C LEU A 519 5.95 27.25 -1.20
N ILE A 520 6.01 27.46 -2.51
CA ILE A 520 5.45 28.63 -3.16
C ILE A 520 4.44 28.18 -4.20
N ARG A 521 3.19 28.62 -4.10
CA ARG A 521 2.22 28.47 -5.18
C ARG A 521 2.28 29.65 -6.14
N TYR A 522 2.26 29.34 -7.43
CA TYR A 522 2.09 30.30 -8.51
C TYR A 522 1.18 29.67 -9.56
N GLY A 523 -0.12 29.99 -9.51
CA GLY A 523 -1.13 29.35 -10.36
C GLY A 523 -1.22 27.84 -10.16
N GLN A 524 -1.20 27.08 -11.26
CA GLN A 524 -1.10 25.61 -11.23
C GLN A 524 0.28 25.09 -10.81
N TYR A 525 1.29 25.95 -10.70
CA TYR A 525 2.64 25.53 -10.39
C TYR A 525 2.92 25.65 -8.90
N LYS A 526 3.81 24.77 -8.44
CA LYS A 526 4.40 24.83 -7.11
C LYS A 526 5.92 24.91 -7.22
N ALA A 527 6.50 26.00 -6.74
CA ALA A 527 7.93 26.10 -6.56
C ALA A 527 8.35 25.64 -5.15
N VAL A 528 9.45 24.92 -5.07
CA VAL A 528 10.05 24.47 -3.82
C VAL A 528 11.47 25.00 -3.76
N VAL A 529 11.79 25.73 -2.69
CA VAL A 529 13.11 26.30 -2.45
C VAL A 529 13.77 25.51 -1.32
N ASP A 530 14.88 24.86 -1.62
CA ASP A 530 15.65 24.11 -0.63
C ASP A 530 16.44 25.02 0.33
N LYS A 531 17.03 24.43 1.37
CA LYS A 531 17.89 25.14 2.34
C LYS A 531 19.13 25.82 1.76
N HIS A 532 19.49 25.52 0.52
CA HIS A 532 20.60 26.12 -0.21
C HIS A 532 20.13 27.19 -1.21
N GLY A 533 18.82 27.48 -1.26
CA GLY A 533 18.23 28.45 -2.17
C GLY A 533 18.01 27.92 -3.59
N LYS A 534 18.24 26.62 -3.85
CA LYS A 534 17.91 26.01 -5.15
C LYS A 534 16.40 25.90 -5.26
N MET A 535 15.87 26.33 -6.40
CA MET A 535 14.45 26.25 -6.69
C MET A 535 14.15 25.16 -7.70
N GLU A 536 13.16 24.35 -7.38
CA GLU A 536 12.51 23.37 -8.25
C GLU A 536 11.07 23.81 -8.49
N LEU A 537 10.51 23.49 -9.65
CA LEU A 537 9.17 23.92 -10.06
C LEU A 537 8.41 22.69 -10.50
N PHE A 538 7.25 22.45 -9.91
CA PHE A 538 6.39 21.33 -10.21
C PHE A 538 5.11 21.82 -10.87
N ASP A 539 4.69 21.14 -11.93
CA ASP A 539 3.37 21.32 -12.53
C ASP A 539 2.38 20.44 -11.75
N MET A 540 1.55 21.08 -10.91
CA MET A 540 0.66 20.35 -10.02
C MET A 540 -0.53 19.75 -10.74
N LEU A 541 -0.76 20.02 -12.04
CA LEU A 541 -1.90 19.49 -12.81
C LEU A 541 -1.40 18.83 -14.11
N HIS A 542 -0.28 18.11 -14.04
CA HIS A 542 0.40 17.61 -15.22
C HIS A 542 -0.34 16.42 -15.89
N PRO A 543 -0.71 16.51 -17.19
CA PRO A 543 -1.61 15.56 -17.88
C PRO A 543 -1.25 14.08 -17.80
N LYS A 544 0.05 13.78 -17.68
CA LYS A 544 0.54 12.39 -17.60
C LYS A 544 0.60 11.87 -16.17
N SER A 545 0.89 12.74 -15.21
CA SER A 545 1.35 12.32 -13.89
C SER A 545 0.39 12.65 -12.77
N GLY A 546 -0.77 13.22 -13.09
CA GLY A 546 -1.79 13.51 -12.07
C GLY A 546 -1.56 14.83 -11.37
N ILE A 547 -2.47 15.12 -10.44
CA ILE A 547 -2.25 16.17 -9.45
C ILE A 547 -1.10 15.78 -8.53
N GLY A 548 -0.22 16.72 -8.18
CA GLY A 548 0.89 16.47 -7.25
C GLY A 548 2.29 16.75 -7.80
N GLU A 549 3.31 16.49 -6.97
CA GLU A 549 4.70 16.84 -7.24
C GLU A 549 5.44 15.77 -8.06
N HIS A 550 4.82 15.38 -9.16
CA HIS A 550 5.33 14.29 -9.97
C HIS A 550 6.30 14.79 -11.03
N THR A 551 6.08 15.93 -11.65
CA THR A 551 6.89 16.38 -12.79
C THR A 551 7.58 17.71 -12.48
N GLU A 552 8.91 17.66 -12.34
CA GLU A 552 9.78 18.83 -12.22
C GLU A 552 9.94 19.46 -13.61
N VAL A 553 9.58 20.73 -13.75
CA VAL A 553 9.47 21.46 -15.01
C VAL A 553 10.36 22.71 -15.07
N SER A 554 11.24 22.96 -14.09
CA SER A 554 12.08 24.18 -14.08
C SER A 554 12.88 24.37 -15.36
N LYS A 555 13.40 23.27 -15.92
CA LYS A 555 14.18 23.31 -17.18
C LYS A 555 13.32 23.64 -18.40
N SER A 556 12.09 23.14 -18.45
CA SER A 556 11.17 23.35 -19.56
C SER A 556 10.33 24.63 -19.44
N LYS A 557 10.31 25.25 -18.25
CA LYS A 557 9.55 26.47 -17.93
C LYS A 557 10.41 27.54 -17.25
N PRO A 558 11.58 27.92 -17.81
CA PRO A 558 12.49 28.88 -17.18
C PRO A 558 11.87 30.27 -16.97
N GLU A 559 10.92 30.67 -17.82
CA GLU A 559 10.17 31.93 -17.68
C GLU A 559 9.37 31.97 -16.37
N MET A 560 8.81 30.85 -15.95
CA MET A 560 8.02 30.76 -14.73
C MET A 560 8.91 30.84 -13.48
N VAL A 561 10.02 30.11 -13.52
CA VAL A 561 11.09 30.17 -12.51
C VAL A 561 11.57 31.61 -12.34
N ASN A 562 11.80 32.33 -13.43
CA ASN A 562 12.26 33.72 -13.39
C ASN A 562 11.22 34.67 -12.80
N LYS A 563 9.92 34.51 -13.11
CA LYS A 563 8.84 35.30 -12.49
C LYS A 563 8.81 35.13 -10.98
N ILE A 564 8.85 33.89 -10.50
CA ILE A 564 8.85 33.58 -9.06
C ILE A 564 10.11 34.17 -8.39
N LYS A 565 11.29 34.00 -8.99
CA LYS A 565 12.54 34.59 -8.46
C LYS A 565 12.48 36.12 -8.38
N SER A 566 11.90 36.77 -9.40
CA SER A 566 11.75 38.23 -9.41
C SER A 566 10.83 38.71 -8.29
N TYR A 567 9.73 38.01 -8.04
CA TYR A 567 8.85 38.30 -6.91
C TYR A 567 9.57 38.13 -5.57
N LEU A 568 10.27 37.00 -5.38
CA LEU A 568 11.00 36.71 -4.14
C LEU A 568 12.12 37.73 -3.83
N LYS A 569 12.71 38.38 -4.83
CA LYS A 569 13.70 39.46 -4.60
C LYS A 569 13.08 40.70 -3.95
N GLN A 570 11.79 40.93 -4.17
CA GLN A 570 11.05 42.07 -3.62
C GLN A 570 10.27 41.70 -2.35
N TYR A 571 10.06 40.41 -2.12
CA TYR A 571 9.32 39.89 -0.98
C TYR A 571 10.16 39.92 0.30
N THR A 572 9.68 40.62 1.33
CA THR A 572 10.36 40.75 2.63
C THR A 572 9.87 39.75 3.69
N GLY A 573 8.74 39.07 3.45
CA GLY A 573 8.18 38.10 4.38
C GLY A 573 9.03 36.83 4.49
N ASN A 574 9.01 36.17 5.64
CA ASN A 574 9.78 34.96 5.94
C ASN A 574 8.91 33.69 6.00
N GLU A 575 7.67 33.78 5.54
CA GLU A 575 6.72 32.68 5.56
C GLU A 575 7.25 31.51 4.74
N ARG A 576 7.14 30.33 5.34
CA ARG A 576 7.48 29.05 4.71
C ARG A 576 6.52 28.74 3.56
N TYR A 577 5.25 29.11 3.69
CA TYR A 577 4.21 28.94 2.68
C TYR A 577 3.86 30.28 2.07
N LEU A 578 3.98 30.40 0.75
CA LEU A 578 3.72 31.64 0.04
C LEU A 578 2.84 31.37 -1.17
N THR A 579 1.73 32.10 -1.28
CA THR A 579 0.92 32.11 -2.50
C THR A 579 1.18 33.42 -3.22
N ILE A 580 1.81 33.33 -4.39
CA ILE A 580 2.03 34.50 -5.25
C ILE A 580 0.74 34.72 -6.06
N PRO A 581 0.11 35.90 -5.98
CA PRO A 581 -1.02 36.21 -6.84
C PRO A 581 -0.60 36.11 -8.30
N GLU A 582 -1.43 35.49 -9.14
CA GLU A 582 -1.30 35.69 -10.58
C GLU A 582 -1.64 37.16 -10.85
N THR A 583 -0.63 38.02 -10.97
CA THR A 583 -0.87 39.37 -11.47
C THR A 583 -1.46 39.18 -12.86
N HIS A 584 -2.75 39.49 -13.04
CA HIS A 584 -3.30 39.69 -14.38
C HIS A 584 -2.36 40.66 -15.07
N SER A 585 -1.62 40.19 -16.06
CA SER A 585 -1.01 41.08 -17.04
C SER A 585 -2.18 41.75 -17.75
N LYS A 586 -2.66 42.87 -17.21
CA LYS A 586 -3.29 43.86 -18.05
C LYS A 586 -2.18 44.26 -19.02
N SER A 587 -2.36 43.82 -20.26
CA SER A 587 -1.75 44.45 -21.42
C SER A 587 -2.05 45.95 -21.32
N GLU A 588 -1.02 46.75 -21.07
CA GLU A 588 -0.98 48.13 -21.56
C GLU A 588 -0.45 48.12 -22.99
#